data_AF-A0A820IEG6-F1
#
_entry.id   AF-A0A820IEG6-F1
#
_cell.length_a   1.000
_cell.length_b   1.000
_cell.length_c   1.000
_cell.angle_alpha   90.00
_cell.angle_beta   90.00
_cell.angle_gamma   90.00
#
_symmetry.space_group_name_H-M   'P 1'
#
loop_
_entity.id
_entity.type
_entity.pdbx_description
1 polymer ?
#
loop_
_entity_poly.entity_id
_entity_poly.type
_entity_poly.pdbx_seq_one_letter_code
_entity_poly.pdbx_strand_id
1 'polypeptide(L)'
;MAVSTDNETRLVLFQSIGLNEQKARETLKNHDLTRVLETTIDEAKKILPNENQITKSIGNLLYALSTKSKQQIYNLHSYLIKYICEEKIKNEQQLIATIDYLLTNPTEPVDQKALEESAGIGVIVTSEEIKHMVEEIIEQNKTKLLEQKYEFSMGTLFGEVRKRLKWADGGKIKTEMDNQ
;
A
#
# COMPACT_ATOMS: atom_id res chain seq x y z
N MET A 1 -14.95 17.64 -30.85
CA MET A 1 -13.53 17.98 -30.56
C MET A 1 -13.23 18.14 -29.08
N ALA A 2 -14.13 18.70 -28.24
CA ALA A 2 -13.86 18.93 -26.81
C ALA A 2 -13.61 17.65 -25.95
N VAL A 3 -14.30 16.54 -26.22
CA VAL A 3 -14.15 15.28 -25.45
C VAL A 3 -12.79 14.61 -25.68
N SER A 4 -12.19 14.80 -26.87
CA SER A 4 -10.88 14.24 -27.19
C SER A 4 -9.75 14.95 -26.43
N THR A 5 -9.83 16.28 -26.35
CA THR A 5 -8.83 17.13 -25.67
C THR A 5 -8.83 16.91 -24.14
N ASP A 6 -10.00 16.67 -23.56
CA ASP A 6 -10.18 16.38 -22.14
C ASP A 6 -9.56 15.02 -21.77
N ASN A 7 -9.76 14.00 -22.60
CA ASN A 7 -9.15 12.68 -22.39
C ASN A 7 -7.63 12.69 -22.59
N GLU A 8 -7.11 13.45 -23.54
CA GLU A 8 -5.66 13.63 -23.71
C GLU A 8 -5.04 14.32 -22.49
N THR A 9 -5.70 15.34 -21.95
CA THR A 9 -5.27 16.04 -20.73
C THR A 9 -5.23 15.10 -19.53
N ARG A 10 -6.28 14.29 -19.32
CA ARG A 10 -6.32 13.29 -18.26
C ARG A 10 -5.27 12.19 -18.43
N LEU A 11 -5.00 11.79 -19.67
CA LEU A 11 -3.97 10.80 -19.97
C LEU A 11 -2.58 11.31 -19.59
N VAL A 12 -2.29 12.60 -19.84
CA VAL A 12 -1.05 13.25 -19.36
C VAL A 12 -1.04 13.35 -17.84
N LEU A 13 -2.16 13.69 -17.22
CA LEU A 13 -2.28 13.78 -15.75
C LEU A 13 -1.99 12.43 -15.07
N PHE A 14 -2.57 11.34 -15.56
CA PHE A 14 -2.36 10.01 -15.02
C PHE A 14 -0.91 9.53 -15.24
N GLN A 15 -0.32 9.84 -16.39
CA GLN A 15 1.09 9.53 -16.62
C GLN A 15 2.02 10.37 -15.73
N SER A 16 1.65 11.59 -15.35
CA SER A 16 2.45 12.44 -14.46
C SER A 16 2.66 11.83 -13.07
N ILE A 17 1.74 10.98 -12.61
CA ILE A 17 1.88 10.23 -11.35
C ILE A 17 2.54 8.84 -11.55
N GLY A 18 3.00 8.52 -12.75
CA GLY A 18 3.75 7.30 -13.04
C GLY A 18 2.93 6.08 -13.49
N LEU A 19 1.65 6.27 -13.86
CA LEU A 19 0.89 5.24 -14.59
C LEU A 19 1.47 5.05 -15.99
N ASN A 20 1.44 3.79 -16.47
CA ASN A 20 1.75 3.52 -17.87
C ASN A 20 0.57 3.91 -18.78
N GLU A 21 0.84 4.12 -20.07
CA GLU A 21 -0.19 4.56 -21.02
C GLU A 21 -1.37 3.59 -21.08
N GLN A 22 -1.11 2.28 -21.03
CA GLN A 22 -2.14 1.26 -21.05
C GLN A 22 -3.12 1.40 -19.88
N LYS A 23 -2.63 1.45 -18.63
CA LYS A 23 -3.46 1.61 -17.43
C LYS A 23 -4.18 2.95 -17.41
N ALA A 24 -3.53 4.02 -17.88
CA ALA A 24 -4.18 5.32 -18.00
C ALA A 24 -5.38 5.25 -18.96
N ARG A 25 -5.21 4.64 -20.14
CA ARG A 25 -6.31 4.42 -21.11
C ARG A 25 -7.42 3.52 -20.56
N GLU A 26 -7.07 2.47 -19.82
CA GLU A 26 -8.07 1.61 -19.18
C GLU A 26 -8.86 2.36 -18.10
N THR A 27 -8.19 3.20 -17.32
CA THR A 27 -8.82 4.05 -16.30
C THR A 27 -9.85 5.00 -16.92
N LEU A 28 -9.50 5.63 -18.06
CA LEU A 28 -10.37 6.54 -18.80
C LEU A 28 -11.68 5.90 -19.28
N LYS A 29 -11.75 4.57 -19.40
CA LYS A 29 -12.99 3.86 -19.76
C LYS A 29 -13.98 3.82 -18.59
N ASN A 30 -13.52 3.98 -17.36
CA ASN A 30 -14.35 4.00 -16.16
C ASN A 30 -14.53 5.46 -15.70
N HIS A 31 -15.67 6.05 -16.02
CA HIS A 31 -15.96 7.46 -15.73
C HIS A 31 -15.92 7.78 -14.24
N ASP A 32 -16.45 6.91 -13.38
CA ASP A 32 -16.43 7.10 -11.93
C ASP A 32 -15.00 7.08 -11.39
N LEU A 33 -14.23 6.06 -11.75
CA LEU A 33 -12.82 5.95 -11.33
C LEU A 33 -11.97 7.11 -11.86
N THR A 34 -12.21 7.53 -13.10
CA THR A 34 -11.53 8.67 -13.73
C THR A 34 -11.73 9.93 -12.91
N ARG A 35 -12.99 10.22 -12.51
CA ARG A 35 -13.33 11.41 -11.73
C ARG A 35 -12.72 11.37 -10.33
N VAL A 36 -12.79 10.21 -9.67
CA VAL A 36 -12.18 10.02 -8.34
C VAL A 36 -10.67 10.24 -8.43
N LEU A 37 -10.00 9.59 -9.38
CA LEU A 37 -8.55 9.70 -9.55
C LEU A 37 -8.10 11.12 -9.90
N GLU A 38 -8.83 11.82 -10.78
CA GLU A 38 -8.55 13.22 -11.11
C GLU A 38 -8.60 14.11 -9.86
N THR A 39 -9.66 13.96 -9.05
CA THR A 39 -9.82 14.71 -7.80
C THR A 39 -8.72 14.36 -6.79
N THR A 40 -8.38 13.08 -6.66
CA THR A 40 -7.30 12.59 -5.80
C THR A 40 -5.94 13.20 -6.19
N ILE A 41 -5.63 13.26 -7.49
CA ILE A 41 -4.37 13.83 -7.98
C ILE A 41 -4.32 15.35 -7.79
N ASP A 42 -5.42 16.05 -8.10
CA ASP A 42 -5.51 17.50 -7.92
C ASP A 42 -5.28 17.89 -6.45
N GLU A 43 -5.85 17.13 -5.52
CA GLU A 43 -5.64 17.37 -4.10
C GLU A 43 -4.21 17.04 -3.66
N ALA A 44 -3.64 15.93 -4.13
CA ALA A 44 -2.24 15.61 -3.87
C ALA A 44 -1.29 16.70 -4.38
N LYS A 45 -1.56 17.30 -5.55
CA LYS A 45 -0.80 18.43 -6.10
C LYS A 45 -0.95 19.71 -5.29
N LYS A 46 -2.07 19.92 -4.59
CA LYS A 46 -2.21 21.06 -3.66
C LYS A 46 -1.32 20.91 -2.43
N ILE A 47 -1.14 19.67 -1.95
CA ILE A 47 -0.29 19.36 -0.80
C ILE A 47 1.19 19.35 -1.20
N LEU A 48 1.49 18.78 -2.37
CA LEU A 48 2.82 18.68 -2.95
C LEU A 48 2.89 19.53 -4.24
N PRO A 49 3.07 20.86 -4.12
CA PRO A 49 2.96 21.79 -5.26
C PRO A 49 4.06 21.63 -6.31
N ASN A 50 5.16 20.95 -5.99
CA ASN A 50 6.25 20.73 -6.94
C ASN A 50 6.03 19.41 -7.70
N GLU A 51 6.05 19.45 -9.03
CA GLU A 51 5.81 18.28 -9.89
C GLU A 51 6.79 17.11 -9.62
N ASN A 52 7.99 17.40 -9.13
CA ASN A 52 8.99 16.37 -8.78
C ASN A 52 8.76 15.68 -7.43
N GLN A 53 7.78 16.11 -6.64
CA GLN A 53 7.50 15.50 -5.32
C GLN A 53 6.56 14.29 -5.41
N ILE A 54 5.72 14.22 -6.45
CA ILE A 54 4.85 13.05 -6.67
C ILE A 54 5.70 11.95 -7.32
N THR A 55 6.34 11.16 -6.47
CA THR A 55 7.09 9.98 -6.93
C THR A 55 6.14 8.93 -7.48
N LYS A 56 6.67 7.99 -8.29
CA LYS A 56 5.91 6.83 -8.78
C LYS A 56 5.31 6.00 -7.64
N SER A 57 5.96 5.95 -6.49
CA SER A 57 5.44 5.28 -5.29
C SER A 57 4.17 5.95 -4.76
N ILE A 58 4.20 7.28 -4.60
CA ILE A 58 3.03 8.07 -4.20
C ILE A 58 1.91 7.91 -5.23
N GLY A 59 2.21 8.04 -6.52
CA GLY A 59 1.21 7.90 -7.58
C GLY A 59 0.56 6.51 -7.63
N ASN A 60 1.33 5.44 -7.42
CA ASN A 60 0.78 4.09 -7.29
C ASN A 60 -0.18 3.98 -6.09
N LEU A 61 0.13 4.62 -4.96
CA LEU A 61 -0.74 4.64 -3.78
C LEU A 61 -2.00 5.47 -4.00
N LEU A 62 -1.90 6.62 -4.68
CA LEU A 62 -3.07 7.42 -5.06
C LEU A 62 -4.00 6.63 -6.00
N TYR A 63 -3.43 5.93 -6.98
CA TYR A 63 -4.20 5.04 -7.84
C TYR A 63 -4.85 3.89 -7.07
N ALA A 64 -4.13 3.27 -6.16
CA ALA A 64 -4.67 2.23 -5.27
C ALA A 64 -5.80 2.79 -4.40
N LEU A 65 -5.67 4.00 -3.87
CA LEU A 65 -6.71 4.68 -3.09
C LEU A 65 -7.96 4.86 -3.94
N SER A 66 -7.85 5.40 -5.16
CA SER A 66 -8.99 5.64 -6.05
C SER A 66 -9.68 4.34 -6.49
N THR A 67 -8.95 3.23 -6.62
CA THR A 67 -9.50 1.93 -7.06
C THR A 67 -10.06 1.07 -5.93
N LYS A 68 -9.51 1.17 -4.71
CA LYS A 68 -9.89 0.32 -3.57
C LYS A 68 -10.87 0.99 -2.60
N SER A 69 -11.00 2.31 -2.66
CA SER A 69 -11.89 3.03 -1.76
C SER A 69 -13.36 2.79 -2.07
N LYS A 70 -14.17 2.81 -1.00
CA LYS A 70 -15.64 2.76 -1.09
C LYS A 70 -16.22 4.14 -0.82
N GLN A 71 -17.41 4.41 -1.37
CA GLN A 71 -18.11 5.70 -1.20
C GLN A 71 -18.28 6.10 0.28
N GLN A 72 -18.35 5.13 1.18
CA GLN A 72 -18.49 5.34 2.63
C GLN A 72 -17.35 6.14 3.27
N ILE A 73 -16.15 6.17 2.67
CA ILE A 73 -14.97 6.84 3.23
C ILE A 73 -14.49 8.02 2.36
N TYR A 74 -15.31 8.49 1.41
CA TYR A 74 -14.93 9.59 0.52
C TYR A 74 -14.78 10.93 1.26
N ASN A 75 -15.49 11.13 2.38
CA ASN A 75 -15.26 12.25 3.30
C ASN A 75 -13.85 12.24 3.90
N LEU A 76 -13.23 11.07 4.04
CA LEU A 76 -11.90 10.89 4.62
C LEU A 76 -10.80 10.76 3.56
N HIS A 77 -11.13 10.86 2.26
CA HIS A 77 -10.13 10.81 1.19
C HIS A 77 -9.06 11.86 1.36
N SER A 78 -9.45 13.09 1.74
CA SER A 78 -8.47 14.15 1.89
C SER A 78 -7.45 13.88 3.00
N TYR A 79 -7.91 13.22 4.06
CA TYR A 79 -7.05 12.77 5.14
C TYR A 79 -6.07 11.69 4.67
N LEU A 80 -6.53 10.70 3.90
CA LEU A 80 -5.70 9.64 3.33
C LEU A 80 -4.66 10.17 2.33
N ILE A 81 -5.07 11.12 1.48
CA ILE A 81 -4.17 11.74 0.49
C ILE A 81 -3.04 12.46 1.21
N LYS A 82 -3.35 13.22 2.27
CA LYS A 82 -2.34 13.83 3.13
C LYS A 82 -1.36 12.79 3.70
N TYR A 83 -1.86 11.67 4.21
CA TYR A 83 -1.03 10.59 4.75
C TYR A 83 -0.09 9.95 3.72
N ILE A 84 -0.55 9.81 2.48
CA ILE A 84 0.27 9.31 1.37
C ILE A 84 1.32 10.37 0.99
N CYS A 85 0.93 11.64 0.88
CA CYS A 85 1.83 12.75 0.55
C CYS A 85 2.90 13.00 1.62
N GLU A 86 2.57 12.80 2.90
CA GLU A 86 3.52 12.86 4.03
C GLU A 86 4.37 11.58 4.15
N GLU A 87 4.25 10.63 3.21
CA GLU A 87 4.95 9.33 3.20
C GLU A 87 4.77 8.51 4.49
N LYS A 88 3.67 8.74 5.22
CA LYS A 88 3.27 7.92 6.37
C LYS A 88 2.83 6.54 5.91
N ILE A 89 2.03 6.51 4.83
CA ILE A 89 1.63 5.29 4.13
C ILE A 89 2.63 5.06 3.00
N LYS A 90 3.42 3.99 3.09
CA LYS A 90 4.53 3.71 2.16
C LYS A 90 4.23 2.58 1.19
N ASN A 91 3.25 1.73 1.50
CA ASN A 91 2.93 0.56 0.70
C ASN A 91 1.42 0.29 0.65
N GLU A 92 1.02 -0.53 -0.32
CA GLU A 92 -0.38 -0.86 -0.56
C GLU A 92 -1.02 -1.61 0.62
N GLN A 93 -0.25 -2.41 1.37
CA GLN A 93 -0.77 -3.14 2.52
C GLN A 93 -1.21 -2.21 3.65
N GLN A 94 -0.40 -1.20 3.96
CA GLN A 94 -0.76 -0.14 4.90
C GLN A 94 -1.99 0.63 4.41
N LEU A 95 -2.05 0.97 3.12
CA LEU A 95 -3.21 1.67 2.55
C LEU A 95 -4.50 0.86 2.68
N ILE A 96 -4.48 -0.42 2.30
CA ILE A 96 -5.65 -1.31 2.42
C ILE A 96 -6.07 -1.43 3.88
N ALA A 97 -5.13 -1.65 4.80
CA ALA A 97 -5.44 -1.74 6.22
C ALA A 97 -6.03 -0.43 6.79
N THR A 98 -5.54 0.72 6.32
CA THR A 98 -6.06 2.04 6.67
C THR A 98 -7.51 2.16 6.19
N ILE A 99 -7.80 1.79 4.93
CA ILE A 99 -9.15 1.78 4.37
C ILE A 99 -10.08 0.85 5.16
N ASP A 100 -9.65 -0.37 5.48
CA ASP A 100 -10.42 -1.34 6.27
C ASP A 100 -10.74 -0.83 7.69
N TYR A 101 -9.77 -0.18 8.35
CA TYR A 101 -10.01 0.43 9.66
C TYR A 101 -11.06 1.53 9.58
N LEU A 102 -10.97 2.43 8.59
CA LEU A 102 -11.94 3.51 8.41
C LEU A 102 -13.34 3.00 8.03
N LEU A 103 -13.43 1.90 7.30
CA LEU A 103 -14.71 1.24 7.00
C LEU A 103 -15.35 0.60 8.24
N THR A 104 -14.53 0.08 9.14
CA THR A 104 -15.00 -0.57 10.39
C THR A 104 -15.29 0.45 11.49
N ASN A 105 -14.62 1.61 11.45
CA ASN A 105 -14.76 2.69 12.41
C ASN A 105 -15.11 4.01 11.69
N PRO A 106 -16.36 4.17 11.20
CA PRO A 106 -16.80 5.36 10.46
C PRO A 106 -17.04 6.59 11.37
N THR A 107 -16.56 6.56 12.61
CA THR A 107 -16.73 7.64 13.59
C THR A 107 -15.76 8.78 13.32
N GLU A 108 -16.29 10.00 13.24
CA GLU A 108 -15.52 11.24 13.24
C GLU A 108 -15.57 11.88 14.64
N PRO A 109 -14.44 12.35 15.20
CA PRO A 109 -13.09 12.37 14.61
C PRO A 109 -12.43 10.98 14.59
N VAL A 110 -11.63 10.72 13.56
CA VAL A 110 -10.83 9.49 13.44
C VAL A 110 -9.79 9.46 14.57
N ASP A 111 -9.74 8.36 15.32
CA ASP A 111 -8.66 8.12 16.28
C ASP A 111 -7.37 7.86 15.49
N GLN A 112 -6.57 8.91 15.35
CA GLN A 112 -5.31 8.87 14.61
C GLN A 112 -4.38 7.78 15.14
N LYS A 113 -4.30 7.61 16.46
CA LYS A 113 -3.34 6.69 17.06
C LYS A 113 -3.77 5.24 16.82
N ALA A 114 -5.04 4.94 17.06
CA ALA A 114 -5.58 3.62 16.77
C ALA A 114 -5.55 3.26 15.27
N LEU A 115 -5.76 4.25 14.39
CA LEU A 115 -5.57 4.09 12.95
C LEU A 115 -4.12 3.73 12.63
N GLU A 116 -3.16 4.53 13.10
CA GLU A 116 -1.74 4.34 12.82
C GLU A 116 -1.25 2.97 13.33
N GLU A 117 -1.66 2.56 14.53
CA GLU A 117 -1.36 1.25 15.10
C GLU A 117 -1.99 0.10 14.29
N SER A 118 -3.26 0.21 13.91
CA SER A 118 -3.97 -0.84 13.18
C SER A 118 -3.49 -1.02 11.73
N ALA A 119 -3.03 0.07 11.11
CA ALA A 119 -2.50 0.10 9.75
C ALA A 119 -0.98 -0.04 9.68
N GLY A 120 -0.29 -0.15 10.82
CA GLY A 120 1.16 -0.27 10.89
C GLY A 120 1.89 0.96 10.34
N ILE A 121 1.28 2.14 10.44
CA ILE A 121 1.88 3.40 10.03
C ILE A 121 2.95 3.76 11.07
N GLY A 122 4.16 4.03 10.60
CA GLY A 122 5.32 4.26 11.48
C GLY A 122 5.98 2.98 12.01
N VAL A 123 5.42 1.80 11.75
CA VAL A 123 6.10 0.53 12.06
C VAL A 123 7.21 0.30 11.04
N ILE A 124 8.45 0.34 11.50
CA ILE A 124 9.64 0.03 10.70
C ILE A 124 10.17 -1.31 11.18
N VAL A 125 10.01 -2.35 10.37
CA VAL A 125 10.61 -3.65 10.68
C VAL A 125 12.06 -3.66 10.18
N THR A 126 12.98 -3.80 11.12
CA THR A 126 14.43 -3.85 10.86
C THR A 126 14.86 -5.23 10.38
N SER A 127 16.02 -5.30 9.71
CA SER A 127 16.58 -6.59 9.28
C SER A 127 16.92 -7.50 10.47
N GLU A 128 17.32 -6.92 11.61
CA GLU A 128 17.60 -7.65 12.85
C GLU A 128 16.34 -8.30 13.42
N GLU A 129 15.22 -7.56 13.44
CA GLU A 129 13.92 -8.13 13.84
C GLU A 129 13.48 -9.25 12.88
N ILE A 130 13.67 -9.08 11.57
CA ILE A 130 13.38 -10.16 10.60
C ILE A 130 14.23 -11.39 10.89
N LYS A 131 15.54 -11.22 11.08
CA LYS A 131 16.47 -12.32 11.38
C LYS A 131 16.08 -13.05 12.66
N HIS A 132 15.86 -12.32 13.75
CA HIS A 132 15.49 -12.92 15.04
C HIS A 132 14.17 -13.69 14.92
N MET A 133 13.18 -13.14 14.22
CA MET A 133 11.90 -13.82 14.01
C MET A 133 11.99 -15.06 13.13
N VAL A 134 12.82 -15.03 12.08
CA VAL A 134 13.09 -16.19 11.23
C VAL A 134 13.77 -17.30 12.02
N GLU A 135 14.82 -16.95 12.78
CA GLU A 135 15.56 -17.90 13.63
C GLU A 135 14.65 -18.55 14.68
N GLU A 136 13.80 -17.77 15.34
CA GLU A 136 12.84 -18.29 16.32
C GLU A 136 11.84 -19.28 15.68
N ILE A 137 11.33 -18.97 14.49
CA ILE A 137 10.39 -19.84 13.77
C ILE A 137 11.05 -21.13 13.28
N ILE A 138 12.31 -21.05 12.81
CA ILE A 138 13.11 -22.22 12.44
C ILE A 138 13.36 -23.09 13.68
N GLU A 139 13.72 -22.49 14.81
CA GLU A 139 13.96 -23.23 16.05
C GLU A 139 12.69 -23.93 16.57
N GLN A 140 11.54 -23.25 16.55
CA GLN A 140 10.25 -23.83 16.92
C GLN A 140 9.83 -24.99 16.02
N ASN A 141 10.24 -24.97 14.75
CA ASN A 141 9.94 -26.02 13.78
C ASN A 141 11.10 -27.01 13.57
N LYS A 142 12.20 -26.89 14.33
CA LYS A 142 13.44 -27.66 14.13
C LYS A 142 13.23 -29.16 14.13
N THR A 143 12.40 -29.68 15.05
CA THR A 143 12.08 -31.11 15.11
C THR A 143 11.39 -31.59 13.83
N LYS A 144 10.41 -30.83 13.33
CA LYS A 144 9.68 -31.15 12.10
C LYS A 144 10.57 -31.02 10.86
N LEU A 145 11.46 -30.02 10.84
CA LEU A 145 12.46 -29.83 9.79
C LEU A 145 13.43 -31.01 9.71
N LEU A 146 13.88 -31.54 10.85
CA LEU A 146 14.77 -32.70 10.90
C LEU A 146 14.08 -34.00 10.46
N GLU A 147 12.80 -34.17 10.78
CA GLU A 147 12.00 -35.33 10.39
C GLU A 147 11.63 -35.34 8.90
N GLN A 148 11.17 -34.20 8.37
CA GLN A 148 10.70 -34.09 6.98
C GLN A 148 11.79 -33.66 5.99
N LYS A 149 12.97 -33.20 6.46
CA LYS A 149 14.10 -32.74 5.65
C LYS A 149 13.66 -31.87 4.47
N TYR A 150 13.79 -32.37 3.24
CA TYR A 150 13.49 -31.67 2.00
C TYR A 150 12.00 -31.61 1.65
N GLU A 151 11.14 -32.38 2.34
CA GLU A 151 9.69 -32.32 2.16
C GLU A 151 9.05 -31.20 2.99
N PHE A 152 9.81 -30.58 3.91
CA PHE A 152 9.28 -29.51 4.73
C PHE A 152 9.04 -28.26 3.89
N SER A 153 7.78 -27.81 3.86
CA SER A 153 7.36 -26.70 3.02
C SER A 153 7.88 -25.38 3.59
N MET A 154 8.97 -24.85 3.00
CA MET A 154 9.48 -23.51 3.29
C MET A 154 8.43 -22.41 3.12
N GLY A 155 7.43 -22.64 2.26
CA GLY A 155 6.27 -21.75 2.13
C GLY A 155 5.44 -21.62 3.40
N THR A 156 5.42 -22.66 4.26
CA THR A 156 4.72 -22.66 5.55
C THR A 156 5.42 -21.75 6.55
N LEU A 157 6.75 -21.87 6.68
CA LEU A 157 7.54 -20.99 7.55
C LEU A 157 7.45 -19.54 7.08
N PHE A 158 7.54 -19.31 5.78
CA PHE A 158 7.39 -17.97 5.21
C PHE A 158 6.03 -17.36 5.56
N GLY A 159 4.97 -18.18 5.52
CA GLY A 159 3.64 -17.79 5.98
C GLY A 159 3.58 -17.46 7.47
N GLU A 160 4.26 -18.22 8.34
CA GLU A 160 4.34 -17.94 9.77
C GLU A 160 5.09 -16.64 10.07
N VAL A 161 6.24 -16.42 9.43
CA VAL A 161 7.03 -15.19 9.59
C VAL A 161 6.19 -13.99 9.15
N ARG A 162 5.50 -14.09 8.00
CA ARG A 162 4.59 -13.04 7.52
C ARG A 162 3.43 -12.74 8.46
N LYS A 163 2.90 -13.75 9.16
CA LYS A 163 1.82 -13.55 10.13
C LYS A 163 2.30 -12.74 11.33
N ARG A 164 3.53 -12.99 11.80
CA ARG A 164 4.10 -12.28 12.95
C ARG A 164 4.66 -10.90 12.58
N LEU A 165 5.29 -10.80 11.42
CA LEU A 165 5.82 -9.57 10.85
C LEU A 165 4.93 -9.04 9.73
N LYS A 166 3.67 -8.70 10.07
CA LYS A 166 2.63 -8.27 9.11
C LYS A 166 3.07 -7.10 8.23
N TRP A 167 3.88 -6.18 8.76
CA TRP A 167 4.33 -4.95 8.09
C TRP A 167 5.73 -5.04 7.49
N ALA A 168 6.39 -6.20 7.59
CA ALA A 168 7.73 -6.38 7.05
C ALA A 168 7.71 -6.57 5.53
N ASP A 169 8.81 -6.15 4.90
CA ASP A 169 9.01 -6.36 3.47
C ASP A 169 9.17 -7.85 3.17
N GLY A 170 8.25 -8.39 2.36
CA GLY A 170 8.24 -9.81 2.02
C GLY A 170 9.47 -10.27 1.24
N GLY A 171 10.11 -9.37 0.49
CA GLY A 171 11.38 -9.64 -0.18
C GLY A 171 12.50 -9.82 0.84
N LYS A 172 12.60 -8.93 1.83
CA LYS A 172 13.58 -9.05 2.93
C LYS A 172 13.40 -10.32 3.74
N ILE A 173 12.16 -10.67 4.10
CA ILE A 173 11.86 -11.94 4.80
C ILE A 173 12.37 -13.12 3.97
N LYS A 174 12.09 -13.12 2.66
CA LYS A 174 12.48 -14.22 1.77
C LYS A 174 14.00 -14.34 1.67
N THR A 175 14.70 -13.23 1.51
CA THR A 175 16.17 -13.22 1.47
C THR A 175 16.78 -13.73 2.77
N GLU A 176 16.26 -13.30 3.92
CA GLU A 176 16.77 -13.77 5.22
C GLU A 176 16.52 -15.27 5.42
N MET A 177 15.35 -15.77 5.00
CA MET A 177 15.05 -17.20 5.07
C MET A 177 15.90 -18.06 4.12
N ASP A 178 16.31 -17.54 2.96
CA ASP A 178 17.18 -18.25 2.02
C ASP A 178 18.64 -18.30 2.52
N ASN A 179 19.02 -17.34 3.37
CA ASN A 179 20.35 -17.25 3.98
C ASN A 179 20.54 -18.19 5.19
N GLN A 180 19.46 -18.69 5.80
CA GLN A 180 19.45 -19.58 6.98
C GLN A 180 19.43 -21.06 6.58
#